data_AF-A0AAX0I6H6-F1
#
_entry.id   AF-A0AAX0I6H6-F1
#
_cell.length_a   1.000
_cell.length_b   1.000
_cell.length_c   1.000
_cell.angle_alpha   90.00
_cell.angle_beta   90.00
_cell.angle_gamma   90.00
#
_symmetry.space_group_name_H-M   'P 1'
#
loop_
_entity.id
_entity.type
_entity.pdbx_description
1 polymer ?
#
loop_
_entity_poly.entity_id
_entity_poly.type
_entity_poly.pdbx_seq_one_letter_code
_entity_poly.pdbx_strand_id
1 'polypeptide(L)'
;MKKTDLAKSDAKKLMGKMNVPGAGAFGKEAVVVDRREQRKRDQALGLVPFAVKLNSDLVLQLQTLAKERGADLNELVAEVLVKGLTAA
;
A
#
# COMPACT_ATOMS: atom_id res chain seq x y z
N MET A 1 -5.72 49.49 -17.92
CA MET A 1 -5.64 48.65 -16.71
C MET A 1 -4.38 48.99 -15.95
N LYS A 2 -4.42 49.07 -14.60
CA LYS A 2 -3.27 49.56 -13.81
C LYS A 2 -2.23 48.45 -13.68
N LYS A 3 -0.93 48.79 -13.73
CA LYS A 3 0.19 47.82 -13.67
C LYS A 3 0.16 46.93 -12.41
N THR A 4 -0.44 47.43 -11.33
CA THR A 4 -0.65 46.70 -10.07
C THR A 4 -1.64 45.55 -10.19
N ASP A 5 -2.62 45.66 -11.10
CA ASP A 5 -3.64 44.63 -11.28
C ASP A 5 -3.08 43.43 -12.05
N LEU A 6 -2.12 43.69 -12.97
CA LEU A 6 -1.39 42.66 -13.70
C LEU A 6 -0.55 41.80 -12.75
N ALA A 7 0.22 42.44 -11.86
CA ALA A 7 1.04 41.76 -10.86
C ALA A 7 0.20 40.90 -9.90
N LYS A 8 -1.00 41.35 -9.52
CA LYS A 8 -1.95 40.55 -8.72
C LYS A 8 -2.49 39.34 -9.51
N SER A 9 -2.77 39.52 -10.80
CA SER A 9 -3.22 38.44 -11.67
C SER A 9 -2.13 37.38 -11.87
N ASP A 10 -0.87 37.80 -11.97
CA ASP A 10 0.28 36.92 -12.16
C ASP A 10 0.61 36.15 -10.88
N ALA A 11 0.54 36.81 -9.71
CA ALA A 11 0.64 36.15 -8.41
C ALA A 11 -0.48 35.11 -8.20
N LYS A 12 -1.72 35.42 -8.62
CA LYS A 12 -2.85 34.48 -8.54
C LYS A 12 -2.67 33.27 -9.47
N LYS A 13 -2.13 33.48 -10.67
CA LYS A 13 -1.79 32.38 -11.62
C LYS A 13 -0.66 31.50 -11.08
N LEU A 14 0.34 32.07 -10.40
CA LEU A 14 1.43 31.32 -9.77
C LEU A 14 0.94 30.46 -8.60
N MET A 15 0.12 30.99 -7.71
CA MET A 15 -0.48 30.20 -6.62
C MET A 15 -1.37 29.06 -7.14
N GLY A 16 -2.15 29.29 -8.20
CA GLY A 16 -3.01 28.26 -8.79
C GLY A 16 -2.25 27.08 -9.40
N LYS A 17 -1.01 27.28 -9.85
CA LYS A 17 -0.15 26.21 -10.40
C LYS A 17 0.53 25.37 -9.32
N MET A 18 0.70 25.89 -8.11
CA MET A 18 1.32 25.17 -7.00
C MET A 18 0.35 24.19 -6.31
N ASN A 19 -0.96 24.33 -6.58
CA ASN A 19 -2.01 23.54 -5.97
C ASN A 19 -2.74 22.66 -7.01
N VAL A 20 -1.98 21.90 -7.80
CA VAL A 20 -2.53 20.80 -8.60
C VAL A 20 -2.35 19.50 -7.80
N PRO A 21 -3.37 19.04 -7.05
CA PRO A 21 -3.36 17.70 -6.49
C PRO A 21 -3.59 16.74 -7.66
N GLY A 22 -2.53 16.12 -8.19
CA GLY A 22 -2.68 15.18 -9.30
C GLY A 22 -1.52 15.01 -10.26
N ALA A 23 -0.36 15.64 -10.02
CA ALA A 23 0.86 15.29 -10.75
C ALA A 23 1.49 13.98 -10.21
N GLY A 24 0.68 12.91 -10.16
CA GLY A 24 1.15 11.53 -10.03
C GLY A 24 1.38 10.99 -11.43
N ALA A 25 2.61 10.57 -11.68
CA ALA A 25 3.07 10.06 -12.97
C ALA A 25 2.28 8.82 -13.44
N PHE A 26 2.18 8.70 -14.77
CA PHE A 26 1.62 7.59 -15.54
C PHE A 26 1.97 6.20 -14.98
N GLY A 27 0.96 5.34 -14.82
CA GLY A 27 1.13 3.91 -14.59
C GLY A 27 0.07 3.26 -13.70
N LYS A 28 -1.07 2.89 -14.29
CA LYS A 28 -2.15 2.05 -13.73
C LYS A 28 -2.80 2.55 -12.43
N GLU A 29 -4.08 2.91 -12.52
CA GLU A 29 -4.99 3.00 -11.37
C GLU A 29 -5.14 1.61 -10.73
N ALA A 30 -4.19 1.23 -9.89
CA ALA A 30 -4.52 0.34 -8.78
C ALA A 30 -5.40 1.15 -7.84
N VAL A 31 -6.59 0.65 -7.51
CA VAL A 31 -7.46 1.22 -6.48
C VAL A 31 -6.60 1.41 -5.23
N VAL A 32 -6.17 2.65 -4.97
CA VAL A 32 -5.36 3.00 -3.81
C VAL A 32 -6.33 3.02 -2.63
N VAL A 33 -6.66 1.83 -2.16
CA VAL A 33 -7.29 1.64 -0.87
C VAL A 33 -6.45 2.38 0.15
N ASP A 34 -7.06 3.30 0.90
CA ASP A 34 -6.34 4.05 1.93
C ASP A 34 -5.71 3.02 2.90
N ARG A 35 -4.39 3.07 3.01
CA ARG A 35 -3.61 2.19 3.88
C ARG A 35 -4.09 2.25 5.34
N ARG A 36 -4.71 3.37 5.75
CA ARG A 36 -5.35 3.48 7.07
C ARG A 36 -6.62 2.64 7.15
N GLU A 37 -7.46 2.68 6.14
CA GLU A 37 -8.69 1.89 6.08
C GLU A 37 -8.40 0.40 5.97
N GLN A 38 -7.36 0.03 5.23
CA GLN A 38 -6.89 -1.35 5.18
C GLN A 38 -6.44 -1.84 6.56
N ARG A 39 -5.58 -1.08 7.25
CA ARG A 39 -5.18 -1.42 8.62
C ARG A 39 -6.36 -1.49 9.59
N LYS A 40 -7.38 -0.64 9.45
CA LYS A 40 -8.59 -0.71 10.28
C LYS A 40 -9.37 -2.00 10.02
N ARG A 41 -9.50 -2.42 8.76
CA ARG A 41 -10.12 -3.71 8.41
C ARG A 41 -9.31 -4.88 8.94
N ASP A 42 -8.00 -4.85 8.75
CA ASP A 42 -7.09 -5.88 9.24
C ASP A 42 -7.17 -5.99 10.78
N GLN A 43 -7.17 -4.87 11.49
CA GLN A 43 -7.36 -4.83 12.94
C GLN A 43 -8.73 -5.37 13.37
N ALA A 44 -9.81 -5.05 12.64
CA ALA A 44 -11.13 -5.61 12.91
C ALA A 44 -11.16 -7.13 12.70
N LEU A 45 -10.32 -7.65 11.81
CA LEU A 45 -10.09 -9.08 11.59
C LEU A 45 -9.05 -9.70 12.55
N GLY A 46 -8.51 -8.92 13.50
CA GLY A 46 -7.46 -9.37 14.42
C GLY A 46 -6.07 -9.55 13.79
N LEU A 47 -5.89 -9.14 12.53
CA LEU A 47 -4.62 -9.23 11.81
C LEU A 47 -3.67 -8.14 12.32
N VAL A 48 -2.49 -8.59 12.79
CA VAL A 48 -1.42 -7.71 13.27
C VAL A 48 -0.22 -7.85 12.35
N PRO A 49 0.41 -6.75 11.92
CA PRO A 49 1.64 -6.82 11.14
C PRO A 49 2.76 -7.44 11.97
N PHE A 50 3.20 -8.64 11.59
CA PHE A 50 4.25 -9.40 12.26
C PHE A 50 5.51 -9.44 11.38
N ALA A 51 6.48 -8.58 11.69
CA ALA A 51 7.72 -8.50 10.92
C ALA A 51 8.78 -9.43 11.51
N VAL A 52 9.11 -10.51 10.78
CA VAL A 52 10.24 -11.38 11.07
C VAL A 52 11.13 -11.47 9.86
N LYS A 53 12.46 -11.48 10.09
CA LYS A 53 13.43 -11.69 9.01
C LYS A 53 13.47 -13.17 8.67
N LEU A 54 13.06 -13.51 7.45
CA LEU A 54 13.12 -14.86 6.90
C LEU A 54 14.23 -14.95 5.84
N ASN A 55 14.73 -16.16 5.61
CA ASN A 55 15.62 -16.43 4.49
C ASN A 55 14.89 -16.19 3.15
N SER A 56 15.57 -15.61 2.16
CA SER A 56 15.03 -15.33 0.83
C SER A 56 14.45 -16.57 0.15
N ASP A 57 15.12 -17.72 0.29
CA ASP A 57 14.72 -18.96 -0.37
C ASP A 57 13.42 -19.50 0.24
N LEU A 58 13.27 -19.36 1.55
CA LEU A 58 12.04 -19.73 2.26
C LEU A 58 10.86 -18.84 1.85
N VAL A 59 11.09 -17.54 1.69
CA VAL A 59 10.06 -16.61 1.20
C VAL A 59 9.63 -16.99 -0.22
N LEU A 60 10.57 -17.37 -1.09
CA LEU A 60 10.27 -17.81 -2.44
C LEU A 60 9.44 -19.10 -2.45
N GLN A 61 9.78 -20.07 -1.59
CA GLN A 61 9.00 -21.30 -1.45
C GLN A 61 7.56 -21.02 -0.99
N LEU A 62 7.37 -20.16 0.01
CA LEU A 62 6.03 -19.77 0.48
C LEU A 62 5.22 -19.08 -0.62
N GLN A 63 5.84 -18.21 -1.41
CA GLN A 63 5.17 -17.56 -2.54
C GLN A 63 4.78 -18.55 -3.64
N THR A 64 5.66 -19.51 -3.97
CA THR A 64 5.36 -20.55 -4.96
C THR A 64 4.21 -21.43 -4.49
N LEU A 65 4.25 -21.89 -3.23
CA LEU A 65 3.17 -22.69 -2.63
C LEU A 65 1.83 -21.93 -2.59
N ALA A 66 1.85 -20.62 -2.30
CA ALA A 66 0.65 -19.80 -2.33
C ALA A 66 0.07 -19.70 -3.74
N LYS A 67 0.92 -19.51 -4.76
CA LYS A 67 0.51 -19.47 -6.18
C LYS A 67 -0.05 -20.80 -6.65
N GLU A 68 0.58 -21.91 -6.29
CA GLU A 68 0.12 -23.27 -6.66
C GLU A 68 -1.26 -23.59 -6.07
N ARG A 69 -1.52 -23.12 -4.84
CA ARG A 69 -2.80 -23.34 -4.15
C ARG A 69 -3.86 -22.28 -4.46
N GLY A 70 -3.48 -21.18 -5.11
CA GLY A 70 -4.36 -20.02 -5.32
C GLY A 70 -4.82 -19.35 -4.02
N ALA A 71 -4.05 -19.50 -2.93
CA ALA A 71 -4.40 -19.00 -1.60
C ALA A 71 -3.70 -17.66 -1.30
N ASP A 72 -4.24 -16.88 -0.36
CA ASP A 72 -3.55 -15.69 0.14
C ASP A 72 -2.28 -16.08 0.90
N LEU A 73 -1.22 -15.28 0.76
CA LEU A 73 0.06 -15.56 1.41
C LEU A 73 -0.07 -15.53 2.94
N ASN A 74 -0.90 -14.65 3.51
CA ASN A 74 -1.06 -14.57 4.96
C ASN A 74 -1.81 -15.80 5.50
N GLU A 75 -2.82 -16.29 4.77
CA GLU A 75 -3.55 -17.52 5.12
C GLU A 75 -2.61 -18.73 5.09
N LEU A 76 -1.83 -18.89 4.02
CA LEU A 76 -0.85 -19.99 3.91
C LEU A 76 0.17 -19.94 5.05
N VAL A 77 0.72 -18.76 5.34
CA VAL A 77 1.70 -18.60 6.43
C VAL A 77 1.06 -18.91 7.78
N ALA A 78 -0.17 -18.47 8.04
CA ALA A 78 -0.89 -18.81 9.25
C ALA A 78 -1.07 -20.33 9.41
N GLU A 79 -1.47 -21.03 8.35
CA GLU A 79 -1.58 -22.49 8.38
C GLU A 79 -0.24 -23.18 8.68
N VAL A 80 0.84 -22.76 8.02
CA VAL A 80 2.18 -23.34 8.22
C VAL A 80 2.65 -23.12 9.66
N LEU A 81 2.42 -21.92 10.21
CA LEU A 81 2.78 -21.60 11.59
C LEU A 81 1.96 -22.44 12.59
N VAL A 82 0.64 -22.56 12.41
CA VAL A 82 -0.20 -23.39 13.28
C VAL A 82 0.24 -24.85 13.21
N LYS A 83 0.48 -25.40 12.02
CA LYS A 83 0.97 -26.78 11.85
C LYS A 83 2.31 -26.98 12.55
N GLY A 84 3.23 -26.02 12.43
CA GLY A 84 4.52 -26.04 13.12
C GLY A 84 4.40 -25.99 14.64
N LEU A 85 3.48 -25.18 15.17
CA LEU A 85 3.21 -25.08 16.61
C LEU A 85 2.53 -26.33 17.18
N THR A 86 1.68 -27.01 16.41
CA THR A 86 1.05 -28.28 16.84
C THR A 86 1.98 -29.48 16.75
N ALA A 87 3.03 -29.38 15.94
CA ALA A 87 4.04 -30.43 15.78
C ALA A 87 5.20 -30.31 16.80
N ALA A 88 5.25 -29.21 17.54
CA ALA A 88 6.21 -28.94 18.61
C ALA A 88 5.69 -29.47 19.95
#